data_AF-A0A0F9QD33-F1
#
_entry.id   AF-A0A0F9QD33-F1
#
_cell.length_a   1.000
_cell.length_b   1.000
_cell.length_c   1.000
_cell.angle_alpha   90.00
_cell.angle_beta   90.00
_cell.angle_gamma   90.00
#
_symmetry.space_group_name_H-M   'P 1'
#
loop_
_entity.id
_entity.type
_entity.pdbx_description
1 polymer ?
#
loop_
_entity_poly.entity_id
_entity_poly.type
_entity_poly.pdbx_seq_one_letter_code
_entity_poly.pdbx_strand_id
1 'polypeptide(L)'
;MGREAIPEVDREWSKIEYKRRPTMPKQKDRPPSPIVMEPNEEILNELLKRSNDIINDAITRQNSKGTGHATRITTDKIVMDPRVRWKCRIPICFGYGMTLNCPPHSPTTEEMTEIVNSYKEAILITFNPPPKNAVFPDYPIAAPEDINLLNQMVCRIEADATYLGYYLAMGFKGGPCCGCGFLSPQYLRDSFKRNKLPACPSLEGEMCPQYLKARPALEACGVDVFATAIKCGEKSAYVINPEHPKESVPYAVWHGIVLVV
;
A
#
# COMPACT_ATOMS: atom_id res chain seq x y z
N MET A 1 -14.08 -1.15 30.81
CA MET A 1 -12.77 -1.11 31.49
C MET A 1 -11.76 -0.42 30.58
N GLY A 2 -11.52 0.87 30.82
CA GLY A 2 -10.59 1.67 30.05
C GLY A 2 -9.16 1.20 30.28
N ARG A 3 -8.56 0.55 29.29
CA ARG A 3 -7.12 0.28 29.30
C ARG A 3 -6.43 1.60 28.99
N GLU A 4 -5.74 2.12 30.00
CA GLU A 4 -4.89 3.31 29.95
C GLU A 4 -4.00 3.31 28.70
N ALA A 5 -3.66 4.50 28.20
CA ALA A 5 -2.72 4.63 27.10
C ALA A 5 -1.36 4.06 27.53
N ILE A 6 -0.76 3.21 26.70
CA ILE A 6 0.57 2.67 27.00
C ILE A 6 1.55 3.84 26.98
N PRO A 7 2.41 4.05 27.99
CA PRO A 7 3.44 5.09 27.92
C PRO A 7 4.34 4.90 26.70
N GLU A 8 4.76 5.99 26.03
CA GLU A 8 5.53 5.94 24.78
C GLU A 8 6.78 5.04 24.87
N VAL A 9 7.43 5.03 26.04
CA VAL A 9 8.65 4.25 26.33
C VAL A 9 8.39 2.74 26.37
N ASP A 10 7.15 2.34 26.68
CA ASP A 10 6.74 0.94 26.87
C ASP A 10 6.06 0.36 25.63
N ARG A 11 5.96 1.14 24.54
CA ARG A 11 5.27 0.71 23.31
C ARG A 11 6.17 -0.15 22.44
N GLU A 12 5.70 -1.36 22.13
CA GLU A 12 6.30 -2.20 21.10
C GLU A 12 6.09 -1.55 19.72
N TRP A 13 7.20 -1.28 19.03
CA TRP A 13 7.21 -0.92 17.62
C TRP A 13 6.72 -2.11 16.78
N SER A 14 6.19 -1.86 15.58
CA SER A 14 5.78 -2.91 14.64
C SER A 14 6.78 -4.07 14.59
N LYS A 15 6.29 -5.31 14.76
CA LYS A 15 7.12 -6.54 14.73
C LYS A 15 7.74 -6.80 13.36
N ILE A 16 7.30 -6.08 12.33
CA ILE A 16 7.80 -6.14 10.96
C ILE A 16 9.13 -5.35 10.85
N GLU A 17 10.19 -5.81 11.50
CA GLU A 17 11.59 -5.33 11.36
C GLU A 17 11.84 -3.79 11.30
N TYR A 18 11.39 -3.01 12.30
CA TYR A 18 11.51 -1.54 12.28
C TYR A 18 12.60 -0.88 13.15
N LYS A 19 13.59 -1.63 13.65
CA LYS A 19 14.76 -1.06 14.36
C LYS A 19 16.12 -1.37 13.74
N ARG A 20 16.18 -2.00 12.57
CA ARG A 20 17.45 -2.14 11.87
C ARG A 20 17.64 -0.89 11.01
N ARG A 21 18.73 -0.13 11.23
CA ARG A 21 19.36 0.61 10.12
C ARG A 21 19.32 -0.34 8.93
N PRO A 22 18.83 0.08 7.75
CA PRO A 22 18.78 -0.83 6.60
C PRO A 22 20.17 -1.43 6.47
N THR A 23 20.30 -2.72 6.77
CA THR A 23 21.55 -3.43 6.50
C THR A 23 21.76 -3.30 5.01
N MET A 24 22.98 -2.98 4.58
CA MET A 24 23.30 -2.96 3.16
C MET A 24 22.69 -4.21 2.52
N PRO A 25 21.80 -4.06 1.52
CA PRO A 25 21.12 -5.21 0.94
C PRO A 25 22.19 -6.19 0.47
N LYS A 26 22.02 -7.47 0.81
CA LYS A 26 22.94 -8.51 0.34
C LYS A 26 22.98 -8.47 -1.19
N GLN A 27 24.17 -8.61 -1.77
CA GLN A 27 24.32 -8.74 -3.22
C GLN A 27 23.44 -9.91 -3.69
N LYS A 28 22.60 -9.64 -4.70
CA LYS A 28 21.78 -10.66 -5.35
C LYS A 28 22.47 -11.03 -6.65
N ASP A 29 22.50 -12.33 -6.94
CA ASP A 29 22.94 -12.84 -8.24
C ASP A 29 21.80 -12.65 -9.26
N ARG A 30 21.62 -11.40 -9.69
CA ARG A 30 20.65 -10.99 -10.71
C ARG A 30 21.41 -10.17 -11.74
N PRO A 31 21.71 -10.70 -12.95
CA PRO A 31 22.39 -9.93 -13.98
C PRO A 31 21.54 -8.72 -14.39
N PRO A 32 22.17 -7.63 -14.87
CA PRO A 32 21.43 -6.49 -15.38
C PRO A 32 20.60 -6.91 -16.60
N SER A 33 19.33 -6.54 -16.62
CA SER A 33 18.48 -6.67 -17.80
C SER A 33 18.67 -5.47 -18.73
N PRO A 34 18.60 -5.67 -20.07
CA PRO A 34 18.48 -4.56 -21.01
C PRO A 34 17.29 -3.66 -20.66
N ILE A 35 17.41 -2.37 -20.97
CA ILE A 35 16.31 -1.42 -20.78
C ILE A 35 15.13 -1.80 -21.68
N VAL A 36 13.93 -1.75 -21.11
CA VAL A 36 12.68 -1.94 -21.83
C VAL A 36 12.01 -0.57 -21.93
N MET A 37 11.88 -0.06 -23.16
CA MET A 37 11.33 1.27 -23.45
C MET A 37 9.83 1.23 -23.78
N GLU A 38 9.32 0.06 -24.15
CA GLU A 38 7.96 -0.16 -24.62
C GLU A 38 7.44 -1.50 -24.04
N PRO A 39 6.10 -1.66 -23.88
CA PRO A 39 5.51 -2.87 -23.34
C PRO A 39 5.97 -4.11 -24.11
N ASN A 40 6.57 -5.07 -23.40
CA ASN A 40 6.98 -6.35 -23.97
C ASN A 40 6.16 -7.48 -23.35
N GLU A 41 5.39 -8.19 -24.18
CA GLU A 41 4.50 -9.27 -23.77
C GLU A 41 5.19 -10.38 -22.97
N GLU A 42 6.37 -10.82 -23.41
CA GLU A 42 7.12 -11.89 -22.73
C GLU A 42 7.54 -11.45 -21.33
N ILE A 43 8.09 -10.23 -21.23
CA ILE A 43 8.55 -9.66 -19.97
C ILE A 43 7.36 -9.34 -19.04
N LEU A 44 6.23 -8.86 -19.57
CA LEU A 44 5.02 -8.62 -18.78
C LEU A 44 4.42 -9.92 -18.24
N ASN A 45 4.40 -10.98 -19.04
CA ASN A 45 3.93 -12.29 -18.59
C ASN A 45 4.86 -12.88 -17.51
N GLU A 46 6.18 -12.69 -17.66
CA GLU A 46 7.13 -13.06 -16.62
C GLU A 46 6.92 -12.23 -15.34
N LEU A 47 6.77 -10.91 -15.46
CA LEU A 47 6.51 -10.03 -14.32
C LEU A 47 5.21 -10.42 -13.60
N LEU A 48 4.14 -10.74 -14.32
CA LEU A 48 2.87 -11.18 -13.76
C LEU A 48 3.03 -12.49 -12.97
N LYS A 49 3.78 -13.46 -13.52
CA LYS A 49 4.09 -14.71 -12.83
C LYS A 49 4.87 -14.44 -11.53
N ARG A 50 5.98 -13.69 -11.61
CA ARG A 50 6.79 -13.30 -10.45
C ARG A 50 5.98 -12.53 -9.41
N SER A 51 5.04 -11.70 -9.85
CA SER A 51 4.16 -10.93 -8.96
C SER A 51 3.27 -11.83 -8.13
N ASN A 52 2.65 -12.85 -8.72
CA ASN A 52 1.88 -13.85 -7.98
C ASN A 52 2.75 -14.64 -7.00
N ASP A 53 3.97 -15.03 -7.40
CA ASP A 53 4.93 -15.69 -6.51
C ASP A 53 5.32 -14.80 -5.31
N ILE A 54 5.57 -13.50 -5.55
CA ILE A 54 5.88 -12.51 -4.51
C ILE A 54 4.72 -12.35 -3.53
N ILE A 55 3.49 -12.29 -4.02
CA ILE A 55 2.28 -12.14 -3.19
C ILE A 55 2.13 -13.38 -2.30
N ASN A 56 2.19 -14.58 -2.87
CA ASN A 56 2.09 -15.84 -2.13
C ASN A 56 3.19 -15.98 -1.07
N ASP A 57 4.43 -15.63 -1.43
CA ASP A 57 5.57 -15.65 -0.52
C ASP A 57 5.42 -14.62 0.61
N ALA A 58 4.93 -13.41 0.33
CA ALA A 58 4.70 -12.39 1.34
C ALA A 58 3.61 -12.82 2.35
N ILE A 59 2.49 -13.39 1.87
CA ILE A 59 1.42 -13.94 2.70
C ILE A 59 1.96 -15.06 3.61
N THR A 60 2.73 -15.98 3.02
CA THR A 60 3.29 -17.13 3.73
C THR A 60 4.30 -16.70 4.80
N ARG A 61 5.26 -15.82 4.47
CA ARG A 61 6.31 -15.36 5.40
C ARG A 61 5.74 -14.59 6.59
N GLN A 62 4.66 -13.86 6.39
CA GLN A 62 3.99 -13.11 7.47
C GLN A 62 2.89 -13.92 8.16
N ASN A 63 2.73 -15.20 7.82
CA ASN A 63 1.69 -16.08 8.36
C ASN A 63 0.28 -15.44 8.28
N SER A 64 0.02 -14.70 7.21
CA SER A 64 -1.27 -14.06 6.99
C SER A 64 -2.30 -15.11 6.56
N LYS A 65 -3.53 -14.99 7.06
CA LYS A 65 -4.68 -15.81 6.63
C LYS A 65 -5.39 -15.24 5.41
N GLY A 66 -4.83 -14.20 4.79
CA GLY A 66 -5.36 -13.60 3.57
C GLY A 66 -5.00 -14.39 2.32
N THR A 67 -5.57 -13.97 1.20
CA THR A 67 -5.22 -14.44 -0.15
C THR A 67 -4.88 -13.24 -1.01
N GLY A 68 -4.28 -13.44 -2.16
CA GLY A 68 -4.05 -12.35 -3.10
C GLY A 68 -3.57 -12.86 -4.44
N HIS A 69 -3.65 -11.98 -5.43
CA HIS A 69 -3.22 -12.24 -6.80
C HIS A 69 -2.81 -10.94 -7.48
N ALA A 70 -2.08 -11.09 -8.57
CA ALA A 70 -1.75 -9.99 -9.47
C ALA A 70 -2.52 -10.16 -10.79
N THR A 71 -2.93 -9.03 -11.37
CA THR A 71 -3.58 -8.96 -12.67
C THR A 71 -2.89 -7.90 -13.51
N ARG A 72 -2.56 -8.24 -14.75
CA ARG A 72 -2.08 -7.27 -15.73
C ARG A 72 -3.25 -6.44 -16.24
N ILE A 73 -3.07 -5.12 -16.27
CA ILE A 73 -4.08 -4.16 -16.75
C ILE A 73 -3.42 -3.11 -17.62
N THR A 74 -4.18 -2.54 -18.54
CA THR A 74 -3.82 -1.32 -19.25
C THR A 74 -4.16 -0.11 -18.37
N THR A 75 -3.38 0.97 -18.48
CA THR A 75 -3.53 2.15 -17.62
C THR A 75 -4.85 2.89 -17.84
N ASP A 76 -5.50 2.74 -18.99
CA ASP A 76 -6.84 3.29 -19.24
C ASP A 76 -7.89 2.72 -18.27
N LYS A 77 -7.64 1.56 -17.65
CA LYS A 77 -8.52 0.97 -16.64
C LYS A 77 -8.44 1.66 -15.28
N ILE A 78 -7.40 2.47 -15.04
CA ILE A 78 -7.23 3.21 -13.78
C ILE A 78 -8.16 4.42 -13.81
N VAL A 79 -9.10 4.44 -12.86
CA VAL A 79 -10.11 5.49 -12.77
C VAL A 79 -9.62 6.59 -11.81
N MET A 80 -9.48 7.80 -12.33
CA MET A 80 -9.16 8.99 -11.54
C MET A 80 -10.44 9.70 -11.11
N ASP A 81 -10.56 10.04 -9.82
CA ASP A 81 -11.70 10.78 -9.29
C ASP A 81 -11.27 11.69 -8.12
N PRO A 82 -11.42 13.02 -8.25
CA PRO A 82 -11.01 13.97 -7.21
C PRO A 82 -11.81 13.81 -5.92
N ARG A 83 -13.03 13.25 -5.96
CA ARG A 83 -13.87 12.99 -4.76
C ARG A 83 -13.17 12.05 -3.80
N VAL A 84 -12.33 11.13 -4.30
CA VAL A 84 -11.56 10.20 -3.47
C VAL A 84 -10.59 10.96 -2.56
N ARG A 85 -9.82 11.90 -3.12
CA ARG A 85 -8.89 12.73 -2.34
C ARG A 85 -9.64 13.67 -1.38
N TRP A 86 -10.84 14.13 -1.75
CA TRP A 86 -11.70 14.90 -0.83
C TRP A 86 -12.15 14.10 0.40
N LYS A 87 -12.35 12.78 0.30
CA LYS A 87 -12.62 11.93 1.47
C LYS A 87 -11.45 11.87 2.46
N CYS A 88 -10.22 12.16 2.05
CA CYS A 88 -9.09 12.32 2.98
C CYS A 88 -9.16 13.66 3.74
N ARG A 89 -9.88 14.66 3.23
CA ARG A 89 -9.93 16.03 3.74
C ARG A 89 -11.18 16.34 4.55
N ILE A 90 -12.32 15.70 4.25
CA ILE A 90 -13.63 16.09 4.78
C ILE A 90 -14.43 14.85 5.25
N PRO A 91 -14.57 14.63 6.57
CA PRO A 91 -13.70 15.19 7.62
C PRO A 91 -12.26 14.71 7.45
N ILE A 92 -11.31 15.39 8.10
CA ILE A 92 -9.88 15.07 7.98
C ILE A 92 -9.65 13.62 8.41
N CYS A 93 -9.10 12.82 7.50
CA CYS A 93 -8.72 11.43 7.76
C CYS A 93 -7.50 11.39 8.68
N PHE A 94 -7.39 10.34 9.50
CA PHE A 94 -6.28 10.14 10.45
C PHE A 94 -4.88 10.11 9.79
N GLY A 95 -4.79 9.83 8.49
CA GLY A 95 -3.52 9.85 7.74
C GLY A 95 -3.17 11.19 7.10
N TYR A 96 -4.12 12.14 7.01
CA TYR A 96 -3.91 13.42 6.33
C TYR A 96 -2.82 14.25 7.02
N GLY A 97 -1.84 14.71 6.25
CA GLY A 97 -0.70 15.49 6.74
C GLY A 97 0.28 14.70 7.64
N MET A 98 0.04 13.41 7.88
CA MET A 98 0.84 12.63 8.82
C MET A 98 2.12 12.06 8.20
N THR A 99 2.15 11.85 6.88
CA THR A 99 3.29 11.29 6.16
C THR A 99 3.43 11.89 4.76
N LEU A 100 4.61 11.75 4.15
CA LEU A 100 4.82 12.10 2.73
C LEU A 100 3.96 11.29 1.74
N ASN A 101 3.39 10.17 2.18
CA ASN A 101 2.59 9.25 1.36
C ASN A 101 1.09 9.56 1.41
N CYS A 102 0.70 10.63 2.12
CA CYS A 102 -0.67 11.07 2.27
C CYS A 102 -0.82 12.54 1.81
N PRO A 103 -2.04 13.01 1.51
CA PRO A 103 -2.26 14.40 1.15
C PRO A 103 -1.92 15.31 2.36
N PRO A 104 -1.42 16.53 2.15
CA PRO A 104 -1.21 17.19 0.86
C PRO A 104 0.10 16.81 0.15
N HIS A 105 0.93 15.95 0.73
CA HIS A 105 2.28 15.67 0.25
C HIS A 105 2.36 14.62 -0.86
N SER A 106 1.39 13.69 -0.91
CA SER A 106 1.25 12.77 -2.04
C SER A 106 0.73 13.50 -3.28
N PRO A 107 1.00 12.97 -4.50
CA PRO A 107 0.49 13.53 -5.75
C PRO A 107 -0.98 13.91 -5.68
N THR A 108 -1.32 15.07 -6.22
CA THR A 108 -2.69 15.50 -6.47
C THR A 108 -3.38 14.59 -7.50
N THR A 109 -4.70 14.72 -7.64
CA THR A 109 -5.44 13.94 -8.64
C THR A 109 -4.95 14.28 -10.05
N GLU A 110 -4.62 15.54 -10.30
CA GLU A 110 -4.09 16.06 -11.55
C GLU A 110 -2.69 15.49 -11.84
N GLU A 111 -1.74 15.62 -10.89
CA GLU A 111 -0.39 15.05 -11.03
C GLU A 111 -0.43 13.53 -11.20
N MET A 112 -1.30 12.83 -10.46
CA MET A 112 -1.45 11.39 -10.61
C MET A 112 -2.04 11.00 -11.97
N THR A 113 -2.93 11.83 -12.53
CA THR A 113 -3.44 11.63 -13.90
C THR A 113 -2.32 11.75 -14.93
N GLU A 114 -1.43 12.74 -14.78
CA GLU A 114 -0.24 12.89 -15.64
C GLU A 114 0.70 11.68 -15.53
N ILE A 115 0.93 11.21 -14.30
CA ILE A 115 1.72 10.01 -14.03
C ILE A 115 1.09 8.83 -14.77
N VAL A 116 -0.18 8.51 -14.52
CA VAL A 116 -0.85 7.34 -15.13
C VAL A 116 -0.84 7.40 -16.66
N ASN A 117 -1.06 8.57 -17.25
CA ASN A 117 -1.05 8.76 -18.70
C ASN A 117 0.33 8.59 -19.34
N SER A 118 1.41 8.63 -18.54
CA SER A 118 2.79 8.41 -19.00
C SER A 118 3.17 6.93 -19.07
N TYR A 119 2.27 6.02 -18.70
CA TYR A 119 2.46 4.57 -18.76
C TYR A 119 1.37 3.90 -19.59
N LYS A 120 1.64 2.71 -20.14
CA LYS A 120 0.68 1.94 -20.95
C LYS A 120 0.10 0.73 -20.20
N GLU A 121 0.92 0.11 -19.36
CA GLU A 121 0.61 -1.13 -18.66
C GLU A 121 0.81 -0.98 -17.16
N ALA A 122 0.15 -1.82 -16.39
CA ALA A 122 0.34 -1.91 -14.95
C ALA A 122 0.05 -3.32 -14.42
N ILE A 123 0.63 -3.63 -13.27
CA ILE A 123 0.26 -4.78 -12.46
C ILE A 123 -0.65 -4.28 -11.33
N LEU A 124 -1.93 -4.65 -11.38
CA LEU A 124 -2.86 -4.52 -10.26
C LEU A 124 -2.60 -5.65 -9.27
N ILE A 125 -2.45 -5.30 -8.01
CA ILE A 125 -2.23 -6.22 -6.90
C ILE A 125 -3.48 -6.20 -6.04
N THR A 126 -4.12 -7.35 -5.89
CA THR A 126 -5.30 -7.54 -5.05
C THR A 126 -4.91 -8.38 -3.84
N PHE A 127 -5.15 -7.85 -2.64
CA PHE A 127 -4.89 -8.55 -1.38
C PHE A 127 -6.18 -8.61 -0.55
N ASN A 128 -6.64 -9.81 -0.24
CA ASN A 128 -7.84 -10.10 0.51
C ASN A 128 -7.49 -10.61 1.91
N PRO A 129 -7.34 -9.71 2.90
CA PRO A 129 -7.16 -10.14 4.29
C PRO A 129 -8.48 -10.71 4.86
N PRO A 130 -8.41 -11.40 6.01
CA PRO A 130 -9.61 -11.82 6.74
C PRO A 130 -10.58 -10.66 6.99
N PRO A 131 -11.90 -10.83 6.77
CA PRO A 131 -12.89 -9.75 6.94
C PRO A 131 -12.85 -9.07 8.31
N LYS A 132 -12.56 -9.85 9.36
CA LYS A 132 -12.43 -9.34 10.73
C LYS A 132 -11.38 -8.23 10.87
N ASN A 133 -10.35 -8.23 10.01
CA ASN A 133 -9.30 -7.22 10.04
C ASN A 133 -9.81 -5.84 9.59
N ALA A 134 -10.94 -5.76 8.89
CA ALA A 134 -11.53 -4.51 8.39
C ALA A 134 -12.57 -3.90 9.35
N VAL A 135 -12.87 -4.55 10.48
CA VAL A 135 -13.90 -4.11 11.44
C VAL A 135 -13.40 -4.14 12.89
N PHE A 136 -14.06 -3.42 13.78
CA PHE A 136 -13.75 -3.44 15.21
C PHE A 136 -14.03 -4.83 15.82
N PRO A 137 -13.27 -5.24 16.85
CA PRO A 137 -12.19 -4.50 17.50
C PRO A 137 -10.81 -4.67 16.85
N ASP A 138 -10.66 -5.52 15.83
CA ASP A 138 -9.37 -5.90 15.25
C ASP A 138 -8.79 -4.80 14.32
N TYR A 139 -9.67 -4.02 13.67
CA TYR A 139 -9.33 -2.98 12.69
C TYR A 139 -8.13 -2.08 13.05
N PRO A 140 -8.04 -1.49 14.26
CA PRO A 140 -6.96 -0.58 14.60
C PRO A 140 -5.55 -1.18 14.56
N ILE A 141 -5.45 -2.51 14.65
CA ILE A 141 -4.17 -3.23 14.62
C ILE A 141 -4.00 -3.96 13.30
N ALA A 142 -5.01 -4.75 12.90
CA ALA A 142 -4.89 -5.68 11.79
C ALA A 142 -4.88 -4.97 10.42
N ALA A 143 -5.71 -3.93 10.22
CA ALA A 143 -5.72 -3.22 8.93
C ALA A 143 -4.37 -2.52 8.63
N PRO A 144 -3.70 -1.85 9.59
CA PRO A 144 -2.34 -1.34 9.38
C PRO A 144 -1.29 -2.41 9.07
N GLU A 145 -1.40 -3.62 9.64
CA GLU A 145 -0.52 -4.75 9.32
C GLU A 145 -0.77 -5.23 7.88
N ASP A 146 -2.03 -5.34 7.47
CA ASP A 146 -2.44 -5.68 6.10
C ASP A 146 -1.92 -4.65 5.09
N ILE A 147 -2.01 -3.35 5.43
CA ILE A 147 -1.48 -2.25 4.61
C ILE A 147 0.05 -2.36 4.46
N ASN A 148 0.76 -2.69 5.54
CA ASN A 148 2.21 -2.89 5.49
C ASN A 148 2.61 -4.10 4.66
N LEU A 149 1.83 -5.18 4.73
CA LEU A 149 2.01 -6.36 3.92
C LEU A 149 1.80 -6.05 2.44
N LEU A 150 0.72 -5.36 2.09
CA LEU A 150 0.48 -4.89 0.72
C LEU A 150 1.62 -4.00 0.23
N ASN A 151 2.09 -3.06 1.05
CA ASN A 151 3.21 -2.20 0.69
C ASN A 151 4.48 -3.02 0.37
N GLN A 152 4.77 -4.09 1.13
CA GLN A 152 5.88 -4.99 0.81
C GLN A 152 5.70 -5.70 -0.53
N MET A 153 4.49 -6.15 -0.87
CA MET A 153 4.19 -6.77 -2.16
C MET A 153 4.46 -5.78 -3.30
N VAL A 154 3.89 -4.58 -3.23
CA VAL A 154 4.05 -3.52 -4.23
C VAL A 154 5.54 -3.20 -4.45
N CYS A 155 6.30 -2.96 -3.38
CA CYS A 155 7.71 -2.59 -3.51
C CYS A 155 8.59 -3.71 -4.06
N ARG A 156 8.26 -4.96 -3.75
CA ARG A 156 8.99 -6.13 -4.29
C ARG A 156 8.67 -6.32 -5.77
N ILE A 157 7.42 -6.12 -6.17
CA ILE A 157 7.00 -6.20 -7.58
C ILE A 157 7.62 -5.07 -8.39
N GLU A 158 7.61 -3.84 -7.87
CA GLU A 158 8.29 -2.70 -8.48
C GLU A 158 9.79 -2.98 -8.69
N ALA A 159 10.47 -3.47 -7.66
CA ALA A 159 11.88 -3.85 -7.78
C ALA A 159 12.10 -4.94 -8.83
N ASP A 160 11.25 -5.98 -8.88
CA ASP A 160 11.36 -7.04 -9.88
C ASP A 160 11.06 -6.55 -11.30
N ALA A 161 10.14 -5.59 -11.47
CA ALA A 161 9.91 -4.91 -12.75
C ALA A 161 11.17 -4.15 -13.20
N THR A 162 11.82 -3.41 -12.30
CA THR A 162 13.10 -2.75 -12.60
C THR A 162 14.19 -3.78 -12.95
N TYR A 163 14.28 -4.91 -12.25
CA TYR A 163 15.22 -5.99 -12.60
C TYR A 163 14.93 -6.64 -13.95
N LEU A 164 13.71 -6.52 -14.47
CA LEU A 164 13.33 -6.99 -15.80
C LEU A 164 13.53 -5.94 -16.89
N GLY A 165 14.04 -4.74 -16.54
CA GLY A 165 14.36 -3.68 -17.50
C GLY A 165 13.36 -2.54 -17.56
N TYR A 166 12.22 -2.63 -16.86
CA TYR A 166 11.26 -1.52 -16.71
C TYR A 166 11.81 -0.46 -15.74
N TYR A 167 12.73 0.35 -16.24
CA TYR A 167 13.52 1.30 -15.44
C TYR A 167 12.69 2.42 -14.78
N LEU A 168 11.51 2.75 -15.32
CA LEU A 168 10.57 3.72 -14.74
C LEU A 168 9.44 3.06 -13.96
N ALA A 169 9.53 1.76 -13.64
CA ALA A 169 8.49 1.10 -12.87
C ALA A 169 8.19 1.85 -11.56
N MET A 170 6.91 2.08 -11.26
CA MET A 170 6.52 2.92 -10.14
C MET A 170 5.34 2.33 -9.37
N GLY A 171 5.53 2.10 -8.08
CA GLY A 171 4.54 1.48 -7.19
C GLY A 171 3.66 2.46 -6.43
N PHE A 172 2.39 2.11 -6.25
CA PHE A 172 1.41 2.78 -5.40
C PHE A 172 0.63 1.72 -4.62
N LYS A 173 0.17 2.03 -3.42
CA LYS A 173 -0.45 1.03 -2.53
C LYS A 173 -1.69 1.58 -1.83
N GLY A 174 -2.46 0.78 -1.09
CA GLY A 174 -3.60 1.26 -0.31
C GLY A 174 -3.22 1.75 1.10
N GLY A 175 -3.93 2.76 1.62
CA GLY A 175 -3.80 3.23 3.00
C GLY A 175 -2.61 4.17 3.25
N PRO A 176 -2.47 4.75 4.46
CA PRO A 176 -1.30 5.54 4.83
C PRO A 176 -0.04 4.70 5.04
N CYS A 177 1.15 5.30 4.97
CA CYS A 177 2.40 4.56 5.22
C CYS A 177 2.55 4.21 6.70
N CYS A 178 2.51 2.91 7.02
CA CYS A 178 2.68 2.40 8.38
C CYS A 178 4.06 1.77 8.58
N GLY A 179 5.00 2.08 7.68
CA GLY A 179 6.32 1.48 7.63
C GLY A 179 7.13 1.83 8.86
N CYS A 180 7.70 3.03 8.94
CA CYS A 180 8.64 3.47 9.98
C CYS A 180 8.11 3.46 11.44
N GLY A 181 6.92 2.92 11.70
CA GLY A 181 6.40 2.69 13.04
C GLY A 181 5.69 3.89 13.66
N PHE A 182 5.82 5.10 13.08
CA PHE A 182 5.05 6.28 13.51
C PHE A 182 3.53 6.06 13.40
N LEU A 183 3.11 5.30 12.37
CA LEU A 183 1.75 4.79 12.23
C LEU A 183 1.71 3.27 12.47
N SER A 184 2.51 2.73 13.40
CA SER A 184 2.44 1.29 13.72
C SER A 184 1.02 0.92 14.20
N PRO A 185 0.64 -0.36 14.11
CA PRO A 185 -0.62 -0.86 14.65
C PRO A 185 -0.89 -0.40 16.10
N GLN A 186 0.15 -0.36 16.95
CA GLN A 186 0.06 0.10 18.33
C GLN A 186 -0.19 1.62 18.43
N TYR A 187 0.54 2.43 17.66
CA TYR A 187 0.36 3.89 17.63
C TYR A 187 -1.00 4.28 17.05
N LEU A 188 -1.44 3.65 15.96
CA LEU A 188 -2.75 3.88 15.37
C LEU A 188 -3.88 3.48 16.31
N ARG A 189 -3.79 2.32 16.96
CA ARG A 189 -4.75 1.94 18.01
C ARG A 189 -4.88 3.01 19.10
N ASP A 190 -3.77 3.59 19.52
CA ASP A 190 -3.78 4.62 20.55
C ASP A 190 -4.31 5.97 20.01
N SER A 191 -4.11 6.29 18.73
CA SER A 191 -4.68 7.50 18.10
C SER A 191 -6.19 7.42 17.95
N PHE A 192 -6.76 6.24 17.69
CA PHE A 192 -8.21 6.03 17.73
C PHE A 192 -8.80 6.30 19.13
N LYS A 193 -7.97 6.35 20.18
CA LYS A 193 -8.36 6.82 21.53
C LYS A 193 -8.13 8.33 21.75
N ARG A 194 -7.92 9.11 20.68
CA ARG A 194 -7.63 10.57 20.69
C ARG A 194 -6.27 10.96 21.29
N ASN A 195 -5.31 10.04 21.32
CA ASN A 195 -3.93 10.40 21.67
C ASN A 195 -3.21 11.07 20.50
N LYS A 196 -2.28 11.99 20.80
CA LYS A 196 -1.43 12.63 19.80
C LYS A 196 -0.49 11.59 19.16
N LEU A 197 -0.45 11.55 17.84
CA LEU A 197 0.52 10.76 17.07
C LEU A 197 1.82 11.55 16.88
N PRO A 198 2.99 10.89 16.88
CA PRO A 198 4.23 11.51 16.44
C PRO A 198 4.17 11.83 14.94
N ALA A 199 4.82 12.91 14.52
CA ALA A 199 4.90 13.32 13.12
C ALA A 199 5.94 12.50 12.35
N CYS A 200 5.76 12.35 11.04
CA CYS A 200 6.77 11.76 10.17
C CYS A 200 8.00 12.68 10.06
N PRO A 201 9.22 12.24 10.44
CA PRO A 201 10.41 13.10 10.42
C PRO A 201 10.76 13.63 9.03
N SER A 202 10.37 12.91 7.97
CA SER A 202 10.58 13.36 6.60
C SER A 202 9.74 14.58 6.20
N LEU A 203 8.72 14.94 6.98
CA LEU A 203 8.03 16.21 6.84
C LEU A 203 8.88 17.39 7.36
N GLU A 204 9.88 17.11 8.20
CA GLU A 204 10.84 18.08 8.74
C GLU A 204 12.18 18.06 7.98
N GLY A 205 12.22 17.38 6.83
CA GLY A 205 13.40 17.32 5.96
C GLY A 205 14.33 16.13 6.20
N GLU A 206 14.00 15.22 7.13
CA GLU A 206 14.80 14.01 7.32
C GLU A 206 14.61 12.98 6.21
N MET A 207 15.68 12.27 5.84
CA MET A 207 15.58 11.16 4.89
C MET A 207 14.71 10.03 5.46
N CYS A 208 13.72 9.58 4.69
CA CYS A 208 12.87 8.48 5.12
C CYS A 208 13.70 7.19 5.29
N PRO A 209 13.67 6.53 6.46
CA PRO A 209 14.40 5.27 6.65
C PRO A 209 13.85 4.12 5.80
N GLN A 210 12.69 4.30 5.17
CA GLN A 210 12.07 3.39 4.22
C GLN A 210 12.00 3.99 2.81
N TYR A 211 12.92 4.86 2.41
CA TYR A 211 12.90 5.53 1.09
C TYR A 211 12.73 4.57 -0.11
N LEU A 212 13.27 3.34 -0.03
CA LEU A 212 13.10 2.31 -1.07
C LEU A 212 11.75 1.57 -1.02
N LYS A 213 10.94 1.77 0.02
CA LYS A 213 9.68 1.03 0.24
C LYS A 213 8.47 1.92 0.50
N ALA A 214 8.66 3.18 0.90
CA ALA A 214 7.56 4.09 1.18
C ALA A 214 6.89 4.45 -0.15
N ARG A 215 5.61 4.10 -0.32
CA ARG A 215 4.82 4.46 -1.49
C ARG A 215 3.54 5.21 -1.11
N PRO A 216 3.13 6.22 -1.91
CA PRO A 216 1.86 6.91 -1.72
C PRO A 216 0.65 5.99 -1.76
N ALA A 217 -0.41 6.41 -1.08
CA ALA A 217 -1.68 5.71 -1.13
C ALA A 217 -2.41 5.98 -2.46
N LEU A 218 -3.04 4.99 -3.09
CA LEU A 218 -3.85 5.16 -4.30
C LEU A 218 -4.99 6.16 -4.07
N GLU A 219 -5.71 6.01 -2.95
CA GLU A 219 -6.79 6.91 -2.58
C GLU A 219 -6.29 8.31 -2.22
N ALA A 220 -5.07 8.42 -1.69
CA ALA A 220 -4.43 9.71 -1.45
C ALA A 220 -4.12 10.42 -2.77
N CYS A 221 -3.82 9.68 -3.83
CA CYS A 221 -3.51 10.21 -5.16
C CYS A 221 -4.76 10.42 -6.04
N GLY A 222 -5.97 10.14 -5.52
CA GLY A 222 -7.22 10.33 -6.26
C GLY A 222 -7.59 9.19 -7.21
N VAL A 223 -7.00 7.99 -7.03
CA VAL A 223 -7.43 6.80 -7.76
C VAL A 223 -8.69 6.22 -7.10
N ASP A 224 -9.78 6.10 -7.86
CA ASP A 224 -10.95 5.34 -7.44
C ASP A 224 -10.65 3.84 -7.58
N VAL A 225 -10.16 3.25 -6.49
CA VAL A 225 -9.80 1.83 -6.43
C VAL A 225 -11.00 0.91 -6.62
N PHE A 226 -12.22 1.34 -6.25
CA PHE A 226 -13.42 0.53 -6.43
C PHE A 226 -13.80 0.47 -7.91
N ALA A 227 -13.89 1.63 -8.56
CA ALA A 227 -14.20 1.71 -9.98
C ALA A 227 -13.11 1.06 -10.84
N THR A 228 -11.84 1.25 -10.47
CA THR A 228 -10.70 0.59 -11.13
C THR A 228 -10.78 -0.92 -11.03
N ALA A 229 -11.00 -1.48 -9.83
CA ALA A 229 -11.13 -2.92 -9.62
C ALA A 229 -12.30 -3.51 -10.43
N ILE A 230 -13.47 -2.86 -10.41
CA ILE A 230 -14.65 -3.26 -11.19
C ILE A 230 -14.33 -3.26 -12.70
N LYS A 231 -13.67 -2.21 -13.21
CA LYS A 231 -13.24 -2.13 -14.62
C LYS A 231 -12.24 -3.22 -14.99
N CYS A 232 -11.52 -3.77 -14.01
CA CYS A 232 -10.59 -4.88 -14.17
C CYS A 232 -11.24 -6.27 -13.99
N GLY A 233 -12.55 -6.33 -13.75
CA GLY A 233 -13.30 -7.59 -13.61
C GLY A 233 -13.30 -8.16 -12.19
N GLU A 234 -12.80 -7.42 -11.20
CA GLU A 234 -12.97 -7.80 -9.79
C GLU A 234 -14.45 -7.74 -9.40
N LYS A 235 -14.87 -8.67 -8.54
CA LYS A 235 -16.24 -8.67 -8.03
C LYS A 235 -16.51 -7.39 -7.23
N SER A 236 -17.77 -6.96 -7.23
CA SER A 236 -18.25 -5.75 -6.55
C SER A 236 -17.59 -5.56 -5.18
N ALA A 237 -16.76 -4.54 -5.05
CA ALA A 237 -16.09 -4.21 -3.80
C ALA A 237 -17.11 -3.56 -2.84
N TYR A 238 -17.12 -4.05 -1.59
CA TYR A 238 -18.04 -3.57 -0.56
C TYR A 238 -17.47 -2.34 0.12
N VAL A 239 -18.32 -1.34 0.39
CA VAL A 239 -17.97 -0.25 1.30
C VAL A 239 -18.03 -0.80 2.72
N ILE A 240 -16.88 -0.95 3.35
CA ILE A 240 -16.76 -1.45 4.73
C ILE A 240 -16.48 -0.27 5.63
N ASN A 241 -17.40 -0.01 6.56
CA ASN A 241 -17.12 0.84 7.72
C ASN A 241 -16.71 -0.06 8.89
N PRO A 242 -15.74 0.34 9.72
CA PRO A 242 -15.24 -0.48 10.81
C PRO A 242 -16.31 -0.92 11.84
N GLU A 243 -17.45 -0.24 11.89
CA GLU A 243 -18.59 -0.53 12.77
C GLU A 243 -19.52 -1.64 12.25
N HIS A 244 -19.37 -2.08 11.01
CA HIS A 244 -20.17 -3.18 10.48
C HIS A 244 -19.96 -4.47 11.31
N PRO A 245 -21.02 -5.26 11.56
CA PRO A 245 -20.86 -6.60 12.14
C PRO A 245 -19.94 -7.45 11.28
N LYS A 246 -19.00 -8.15 11.89
CA LYS A 246 -18.03 -9.01 11.18
C LYS A 246 -18.73 -10.00 10.26
N GLU A 247 -19.85 -10.56 10.69
CA GLU A 247 -20.64 -11.55 9.95
C GLU A 247 -21.31 -10.97 8.70
N SER A 248 -21.48 -9.65 8.66
CA SER A 248 -22.04 -8.93 7.50
C SER A 248 -21.00 -8.58 6.44
N VAL A 249 -19.71 -8.71 6.74
CA VAL A 249 -18.63 -8.40 5.80
C VAL A 249 -18.25 -9.67 5.02
N PRO A 250 -18.63 -9.78 3.74
CA PRO A 250 -18.38 -11.01 2.97
C PRO A 250 -16.89 -11.20 2.66
N TYR A 251 -16.18 -10.13 2.30
CA TYR A 251 -14.73 -10.11 2.14
C TYR A 251 -14.19 -8.68 2.30
N ALA A 252 -12.92 -8.58 2.71
CA ALA A 252 -12.16 -7.33 2.68
C ALA A 252 -11.13 -7.38 1.54
N VAL A 253 -10.76 -6.22 1.02
CA VAL A 253 -9.79 -6.13 -0.07
C VAL A 253 -8.98 -4.83 0.02
N TRP A 254 -7.69 -4.93 -0.26
CA TRP A 254 -6.77 -3.83 -0.48
C TRP A 254 -6.14 -3.96 -1.86
N HIS A 255 -5.88 -2.83 -2.50
CA HIS A 255 -5.28 -2.80 -3.83
C HIS A 255 -3.97 -2.01 -3.84
N GLY A 256 -3.02 -2.48 -4.64
CA GLY A 256 -1.83 -1.74 -5.04
C GLY A 256 -1.65 -1.80 -6.55
N ILE A 257 -0.84 -0.91 -7.10
CA ILE A 257 -0.55 -0.86 -8.54
C ILE A 257 0.95 -0.67 -8.72
N VAL A 258 1.54 -1.34 -9.70
CA VAL A 258 2.87 -1.02 -10.23
C VAL A 258 2.72 -0.65 -11.69
N LEU A 259 2.97 0.61 -12.02
CA LEU A 259 2.97 1.12 -13.40
C LEU A 259 4.26 0.68 -14.11
N VAL A 260 4.16 0.28 -15.38
CA VAL A 260 5.30 -0.12 -16.22
C VAL A 260 5.14 0.45 -17.63
N VAL A 261 6.27 0.80 -18.25
CA VAL A 261 6.33 1.55 -19.53
C VAL A 261 5.89 0.69 -20.72
#